data_AF-A0A2J8LE52-F1
#
_entry.id   AF-A0A2J8LE52-F1
#
_cell.length_a   1.000
_cell.length_b   1.000
_cell.length_c   1.000
_cell.angle_alpha   90.00
_cell.angle_beta   90.00
_cell.angle_gamma   90.00
#
_symmetry.space_group_name_H-M   'P 1'
#
loop_
_entity.id
_entity.type
_entity.pdbx_description
1 polymer ?
#
loop_
_entity_poly.entity_id
_entity_poly.type
_entity_poly.pdbx_seq_one_letter_code
_entity_poly.pdbx_strand_id
1 'polypeptide(L)'
;ERCTALQDKLLEEEKKQMEHVQRVLQRLKLEKDNWLLAKSTKNETITKFLQLCIFPRCIFSAIDAVYCARFVELVHQQKTPNFSTLLCYDRVFSDIIYTVASCTENEASRYGRFLCCMLETVTRWHSDRATYEKECGNYPGFLTILRATGFDGGNKADQLDYENFRHVVHKWHYKLTKASVHCLETGEYTHIRNILIVLTKILPWYPKVLNLGQALERRVHKICQEEKEKRPDLYALAMGVEVYLLPSGDYGRLCDHVSTGCYSGQLKSRKSYMIPENEFHHKDPPPRNAVASVQNGPGGGPSSSSIGSASKSDESSTEETDKSRERSQCGVKAVNKASSTTPKGNSSNGNSGSNSNKAVKENDKEKGKEKEKEKKEKT
;
A
#
# COMPACT_ATOMS: atom_id res chain seq x y z
N GLU A 1 20.23 -20.67 43.94
CA GLU A 1 19.58 -21.99 43.74
C GLU A 1 18.34 -21.92 42.86
N ARG A 2 17.18 -21.40 43.33
CA ARG A 2 15.96 -21.34 42.50
C ARG A 2 16.12 -20.52 41.21
N CYS A 3 16.83 -19.40 41.25
CA CYS A 3 17.14 -18.59 40.06
C CYS A 3 18.08 -19.32 39.10
N THR A 4 19.08 -20.04 39.62
CA THR A 4 20.02 -20.85 38.83
C THR A 4 19.29 -21.99 38.11
N ALA A 5 18.41 -22.71 38.81
CA ALA A 5 17.58 -23.75 38.20
C ALA A 5 16.60 -23.19 37.13
N LEU A 6 16.07 -21.97 37.34
CA LEU A 6 15.26 -21.31 36.33
C LEU A 6 16.10 -20.92 35.10
N GLN A 7 17.33 -20.43 35.31
CA GLN A 7 18.27 -20.10 34.25
C GLN A 7 18.61 -21.33 33.41
N ASP A 8 18.95 -22.45 34.06
CA ASP A 8 19.26 -23.71 33.37
C ASP A 8 18.05 -24.21 32.56
N LYS A 9 16.83 -24.10 33.12
CA LYS A 9 15.60 -24.45 32.41
C LYS A 9 15.36 -23.58 31.18
N LEU A 10 15.59 -22.27 31.28
CA LEU A 10 15.43 -21.34 30.15
C LEU A 10 16.45 -21.62 29.04
N LEU A 11 17.70 -21.95 29.38
CA LEU A 11 18.72 -22.33 28.41
C LEU A 11 18.36 -23.64 27.68
N GLU A 12 17.79 -24.60 28.40
CA GLU A 12 17.32 -25.84 27.81
C GLU A 12 16.07 -25.64 26.93
N GLU A 13 15.13 -24.77 27.33
CA GLU A 13 13.99 -24.38 26.51
C GLU A 13 14.42 -23.65 25.24
N GLU A 14 15.39 -22.73 25.33
CA GLU A 14 15.98 -22.04 24.18
C GLU A 14 16.61 -23.04 23.20
N LYS A 15 17.40 -24.00 23.71
CA LYS A 15 18.01 -25.05 22.89
C LYS A 15 16.96 -25.88 22.15
N LYS A 16 15.94 -26.37 22.86
CA LYS A 16 14.82 -27.12 22.26
C LYS A 16 14.08 -26.30 21.21
N GLN A 17 13.88 -25.00 21.46
CA GLN A 17 13.23 -24.10 20.53
C GLN A 17 14.07 -23.89 19.27
N MET A 18 15.40 -23.72 19.38
CA MET A 18 16.30 -23.62 18.23
C MET A 18 16.26 -24.89 17.37
N GLU A 19 16.33 -26.08 18.00
CA GLU A 19 16.24 -27.36 17.29
C GLU A 19 14.87 -27.52 16.60
N HIS A 20 13.77 -27.11 17.25
CA HIS A 20 12.45 -27.12 16.65
C HIS A 20 12.37 -26.19 15.42
N VAL A 21 12.85 -24.95 15.54
CA VAL A 21 12.84 -23.96 14.45
C VAL A 21 13.66 -24.46 13.27
N GLN A 22 14.85 -25.02 13.50
CA GLN A 22 15.68 -25.60 12.44
C GLN A 22 14.95 -26.72 11.69
N ARG A 23 14.32 -27.66 12.41
CA ARG A 23 13.52 -28.74 11.79
C ARG A 23 12.36 -28.20 10.96
N VAL A 24 11.64 -27.21 11.48
CA VAL A 24 10.51 -26.58 10.75
C VAL A 24 11.01 -25.88 9.49
N LEU A 25 12.09 -25.08 9.58
CA LEU A 25 12.67 -24.41 8.41
C LEU A 25 13.15 -25.40 7.35
N GLN A 26 13.78 -26.50 7.75
CA GLN A 26 14.19 -27.56 6.84
C GLN A 26 12.98 -28.19 6.14
N ARG A 27 11.92 -28.52 6.89
CA ARG A 27 10.67 -29.03 6.32
C ARG A 27 10.07 -28.04 5.31
N LEU A 28 9.94 -26.77 5.67
CA LEU A 28 9.39 -25.74 4.79
C LEU A 28 10.22 -25.59 3.50
N LYS A 29 11.54 -25.67 3.61
CA LYS A 29 12.45 -25.63 2.45
C LYS A 29 12.23 -26.79 1.48
N LEU A 30 11.89 -27.98 1.98
CA LEU A 30 11.59 -29.16 1.16
C LEU A 30 10.19 -29.07 0.53
N GLU A 31 9.22 -28.47 1.21
CA GLU A 31 7.83 -28.40 0.74
C GLU A 31 7.55 -27.21 -0.19
N LYS A 32 8.33 -26.12 -0.10
CA LYS A 32 8.04 -24.84 -0.76
C LYS A 32 7.77 -24.93 -2.26
N ASP A 33 8.44 -25.86 -2.95
CA ASP A 33 8.35 -25.97 -4.40
C ASP A 33 6.99 -26.53 -4.85
N ASN A 34 6.23 -27.14 -3.93
CA ASN A 34 4.93 -27.73 -4.18
C ASN A 34 3.76 -26.84 -3.72
N TRP A 35 4.01 -25.72 -3.03
CA TRP A 35 2.94 -24.88 -2.48
C TRP A 35 2.14 -24.14 -3.56
N LEU A 36 2.83 -23.56 -4.54
CA LEU A 36 2.23 -22.68 -5.54
C LEU A 36 2.43 -23.27 -6.94
N LEU A 37 1.45 -24.05 -7.40
CA LEU A 37 1.48 -24.72 -8.70
C LEU A 37 1.29 -23.71 -9.84
N ALA A 38 2.08 -23.84 -10.91
CA ALA A 38 2.05 -22.98 -12.10
C ALA A 38 0.79 -23.15 -12.99
N LYS A 39 -0.28 -23.78 -12.48
CA LYS A 39 -1.54 -24.00 -13.21
C LYS A 39 -2.38 -22.73 -13.37
N SER A 40 -2.07 -21.68 -12.61
CA SER A 40 -2.79 -20.41 -12.62
C SER A 40 -1.83 -19.24 -12.75
N THR A 41 -2.35 -18.07 -13.14
CA THR A 41 -1.52 -16.86 -13.21
C THR A 41 -1.01 -16.48 -11.82
N LYS A 42 0.16 -15.82 -11.74
CA LYS A 42 0.67 -15.30 -10.47
C LYS A 42 -0.34 -14.38 -9.78
N ASN A 43 -1.09 -13.60 -10.57
CA ASN A 43 -2.17 -12.74 -10.06
C ASN A 43 -3.25 -13.53 -9.33
N GLU A 44 -3.76 -14.59 -9.96
CA GLU A 44 -4.78 -15.43 -9.36
C GLU A 44 -4.25 -16.18 -8.14
N THR A 45 -3.02 -16.70 -8.23
CA THR A 45 -2.34 -17.40 -7.12
C THR A 45 -2.22 -16.50 -5.90
N ILE A 46 -1.71 -15.27 -6.07
CA ILE A 46 -1.56 -14.30 -4.97
C ILE A 46 -2.93 -13.89 -4.41
N THR A 47 -3.92 -13.70 -5.28
CA THR A 47 -5.28 -13.36 -4.84
C THR A 47 -5.85 -14.46 -3.94
N LYS A 48 -5.78 -15.72 -4.38
CA LYS A 48 -6.23 -16.88 -3.60
C LYS A 48 -5.43 -17.05 -2.30
N PHE A 49 -4.11 -16.87 -2.34
CA PHE A 49 -3.26 -16.94 -1.15
C PHE A 49 -3.65 -15.89 -0.10
N LEU A 50 -3.85 -14.64 -0.52
CA LEU A 50 -4.26 -13.58 0.39
C LEU A 50 -5.67 -13.84 0.96
N GLN A 51 -6.62 -14.19 0.10
CA GLN A 51 -8.03 -14.38 0.48
C GLN A 51 -8.25 -15.62 1.35
N LEU A 52 -7.59 -16.74 1.07
CA LEU A 52 -7.83 -18.02 1.75
C LEU A 52 -6.88 -18.26 2.94
N CYS A 53 -5.70 -17.63 2.95
CA CYS A 53 -4.68 -17.91 3.97
C CYS A 53 -4.38 -16.70 4.87
N ILE A 54 -4.13 -15.53 4.29
CA ILE A 54 -3.62 -14.37 5.04
C ILE A 54 -4.74 -13.58 5.70
N PHE A 55 -5.70 -13.09 4.93
CA PHE A 55 -6.76 -12.21 5.44
C PHE A 55 -7.64 -12.84 6.53
N PRO A 56 -8.06 -14.12 6.42
CA PRO A 56 -8.84 -14.75 7.48
C PRO A 56 -8.07 -14.85 8.81
N ARG A 57 -6.74 -15.00 8.76
CA ARG A 57 -5.90 -15.19 9.95
C ARG A 57 -5.43 -13.86 10.54
N CYS A 58 -5.12 -12.86 9.73
CA CYS A 58 -4.56 -11.60 10.24
C CYS A 58 -5.55 -10.76 11.07
N ILE A 59 -6.86 -11.02 10.93
CA ILE A 59 -7.91 -10.41 11.75
C ILE A 59 -8.32 -11.26 12.96
N PHE A 60 -7.89 -12.54 13.01
CA PHE A 60 -8.34 -13.51 14.01
C PHE A 60 -7.73 -13.27 15.41
N SER A 61 -6.42 -13.03 15.48
CA SER A 61 -5.75 -12.69 16.74
C SER A 61 -4.57 -11.75 16.50
N ALA A 62 -4.14 -11.08 17.58
CA ALA A 62 -2.98 -10.20 17.53
C ALA A 62 -1.68 -10.93 17.17
N ILE A 63 -1.54 -12.18 17.60
CA ILE A 63 -0.35 -13.00 17.33
C ILE A 63 -0.39 -13.49 15.88
N ASP A 64 -1.57 -13.90 15.40
CA ASP A 64 -1.75 -14.30 14.00
C ASP A 64 -1.47 -13.16 13.03
N ALA A 65 -1.82 -11.91 13.36
CA ALA A 65 -1.49 -10.74 12.55
C ALA A 65 0.03 -10.61 12.31
N VAL A 66 0.83 -10.77 13.36
CA VAL A 66 2.31 -10.72 13.26
C VAL A 66 2.84 -11.96 12.54
N TYR A 67 2.31 -13.14 12.86
CA TYR A 67 2.66 -14.39 12.20
C TYR A 67 2.44 -14.32 10.70
N CYS A 68 1.29 -13.80 10.24
CA CYS A 68 0.98 -13.64 8.82
C CYS A 68 2.02 -12.78 8.10
N ALA A 69 2.41 -11.64 8.68
CA ALA A 69 3.42 -10.77 8.09
C ALA A 69 4.80 -11.46 8.02
N ARG A 70 5.22 -12.11 9.12
CA ARG A 70 6.48 -12.87 9.16
C ARG A 70 6.48 -14.09 8.25
N PHE A 71 5.33 -14.72 8.05
CA PHE A 71 5.18 -15.84 7.14
C PHE A 71 5.32 -15.37 5.68
N VAL A 72 4.73 -14.23 5.31
CA VAL A 72 4.93 -13.63 3.97
C VAL A 72 6.42 -13.31 3.74
N GLU A 73 7.10 -12.76 4.75
CA GLU A 73 8.55 -12.53 4.71
C GLU A 73 9.34 -13.85 4.57
N LEU A 74 8.96 -14.90 5.30
CA LEU A 74 9.59 -16.22 5.21
C LEU A 74 9.42 -16.85 3.82
N VAL A 75 8.22 -16.81 3.24
CA VAL A 75 7.96 -17.32 1.88
C VAL A 75 8.81 -16.58 0.85
N HIS A 76 8.96 -15.26 1.02
CA HIS A 76 9.89 -14.47 0.22
C HIS A 76 11.34 -14.94 0.42
N GLN A 77 11.83 -15.03 1.66
CA GLN A 77 13.19 -15.46 2.00
C GLN A 77 13.56 -16.84 1.45
N GLN A 78 12.60 -17.78 1.41
CA GLN A 78 12.80 -19.13 0.88
C GLN A 78 12.83 -19.21 -0.66
N LYS A 79 12.64 -18.08 -1.37
CA LYS A 79 12.56 -18.04 -2.84
C LYS A 79 11.54 -19.04 -3.38
N THR A 80 10.36 -19.06 -2.77
CA THR A 80 9.27 -19.96 -3.17
C THR A 80 8.89 -19.70 -4.65
N PRO A 81 8.86 -20.73 -5.50
CA PRO A 81 8.51 -20.57 -6.91
C PRO A 81 7.07 -20.06 -7.05
N ASN A 82 6.81 -19.33 -8.13
CA ASN A 82 5.49 -18.74 -8.45
C ASN A 82 4.93 -17.71 -7.43
N PHE A 83 5.62 -17.46 -6.31
CA PHE A 83 5.26 -16.40 -5.38
C PHE A 83 5.79 -15.05 -5.87
N SER A 84 4.89 -14.13 -6.23
CA SER A 84 5.25 -12.73 -6.48
C SER A 84 5.12 -11.91 -5.21
N THR A 85 6.24 -11.65 -4.54
CA THR A 85 6.30 -10.79 -3.35
C THR A 85 5.82 -9.38 -3.67
N LEU A 86 6.29 -8.78 -4.77
CA LEU A 86 5.90 -7.43 -5.16
C LEU A 86 4.37 -7.30 -5.30
N LEU A 87 3.75 -8.27 -5.99
CA LEU A 87 2.30 -8.28 -6.17
C LEU A 87 1.54 -8.54 -4.87
N CYS A 88 2.06 -9.41 -4.00
CA CYS A 88 1.48 -9.67 -2.69
C CYS A 88 1.38 -8.36 -1.88
N TYR A 89 2.46 -7.60 -1.80
CA TYR A 89 2.48 -6.30 -1.12
C TYR A 89 1.60 -5.25 -1.83
N ASP A 90 1.60 -5.22 -3.17
CA ASP A 90 0.75 -4.30 -3.94
C ASP A 90 -0.74 -4.50 -3.67
N ARG A 91 -1.20 -5.75 -3.55
CA ARG A 91 -2.60 -6.06 -3.20
C ARG A 91 -2.94 -5.73 -1.75
N VAL A 92 -2.02 -5.95 -0.82
CA VAL A 92 -2.26 -5.63 0.59
C VAL A 92 -2.40 -4.12 0.79
N PHE A 93 -1.58 -3.30 0.14
CA PHE A 93 -1.61 -1.84 0.35
C PHE A 93 -2.57 -1.07 -0.58
N SER A 94 -3.00 -1.65 -1.70
CA SER A 94 -3.87 -0.93 -2.66
C SER A 94 -5.35 -0.92 -2.27
N ASP A 95 -5.85 -1.97 -1.61
CA ASP A 95 -7.30 -2.22 -1.46
C ASP A 95 -7.75 -2.36 0.00
N ILE A 96 -7.21 -1.52 0.90
CA ILE A 96 -7.52 -1.61 2.34
C ILE A 96 -8.96 -1.20 2.71
N ILE A 97 -9.64 -0.43 1.85
CA ILE A 97 -10.96 0.17 2.14
C ILE A 97 -11.97 -0.91 2.51
N TYR A 98 -12.05 -1.96 1.69
CA TYR A 98 -13.03 -3.03 1.88
C TYR A 98 -12.77 -3.83 3.16
N THR A 99 -11.50 -4.08 3.49
CA THR A 99 -11.13 -4.76 4.73
C THR A 99 -11.47 -3.90 5.95
N VAL A 100 -11.14 -2.60 5.91
CA VAL A 100 -11.47 -1.66 7.00
C VAL A 100 -12.98 -1.52 7.19
N ALA A 101 -13.74 -1.51 6.09
CA ALA A 101 -15.20 -1.41 6.12
C ALA A 101 -15.89 -2.67 6.69
N SER A 102 -15.33 -3.86 6.43
CA SER A 102 -15.93 -5.13 6.88
C SER A 102 -15.49 -5.58 8.27
N CYS A 103 -14.40 -5.03 8.82
CA CYS A 103 -13.89 -5.39 10.12
C CYS A 103 -14.68 -4.76 11.28
N THR A 104 -14.71 -5.44 12.42
CA THR A 104 -14.96 -4.83 13.72
C THR A 104 -13.76 -4.00 14.17
N GLU A 105 -13.92 -3.16 15.20
CA GLU A 105 -12.83 -2.35 15.77
C GLU A 105 -11.62 -3.20 16.20
N ASN A 106 -11.87 -4.35 16.84
CA ASN A 106 -10.81 -5.26 17.27
C ASN A 106 -10.08 -5.90 16.09
N GLU A 107 -10.81 -6.26 15.04
CA GLU A 107 -10.23 -6.80 13.80
C GLU A 107 -9.43 -5.73 13.06
N ALA A 108 -9.92 -4.49 12.98
CA ALA A 108 -9.21 -3.36 12.41
C ALA A 108 -7.89 -3.09 13.17
N SER A 109 -7.90 -3.18 14.50
CA SER A 109 -6.70 -3.08 15.33
C SER A 109 -5.67 -4.18 15.03
N ARG A 110 -6.11 -5.43 14.81
CA ARG A 110 -5.23 -6.54 14.44
C ARG A 110 -4.71 -6.41 13.01
N TYR A 111 -5.57 -6.03 12.09
CA TYR A 111 -5.20 -5.73 10.70
C TYR A 111 -4.18 -4.60 10.62
N GLY A 112 -4.33 -3.53 11.42
CA GLY A 112 -3.35 -2.46 11.53
C GLY A 112 -1.99 -2.95 12.02
N ARG A 113 -1.93 -3.92 12.94
CA ARG A 113 -0.66 -4.56 13.37
C ARG A 113 -0.02 -5.36 12.23
N PHE A 114 -0.82 -6.10 11.46
CA PHE A 114 -0.35 -6.82 10.28
C PHE A 114 0.25 -5.86 9.24
N LEU A 115 -0.47 -4.77 8.90
CA LEU A 115 0.03 -3.74 8.00
C LEU A 115 1.32 -3.08 8.52
N CYS A 116 1.39 -2.80 9.82
CA CYS A 116 2.58 -2.22 10.45
C CYS A 116 3.82 -3.12 10.27
N CYS A 117 3.67 -4.43 10.49
CA CYS A 117 4.76 -5.39 10.28
C CYS A 117 5.17 -5.48 8.79
N MET A 118 4.22 -5.41 7.86
CA MET A 118 4.56 -5.39 6.42
C MET A 118 5.26 -4.09 6.01
N LEU A 119 4.83 -2.94 6.55
CA LEU A 119 5.47 -1.65 6.32
C LEU A 119 6.89 -1.58 6.92
N GLU A 120 7.14 -2.26 8.04
CA GLU A 120 8.49 -2.41 8.60
C GLU A 120 9.44 -3.02 7.57
N THR A 121 9.06 -4.17 6.98
CA THR A 121 9.86 -4.85 5.97
C THR A 121 10.08 -4.00 4.73
N VAL A 122 9.04 -3.34 4.21
CA VAL A 122 9.17 -2.43 3.07
C VAL A 122 10.07 -1.24 3.38
N THR A 123 9.94 -0.66 4.57
CA THR A 123 10.77 0.48 4.98
C THR A 123 12.23 0.08 5.09
N ARG A 124 12.51 -1.14 5.57
CA ARG A 124 13.86 -1.70 5.64
C ARG A 124 14.47 -1.85 4.24
N TRP A 125 13.74 -2.43 3.29
CA TRP A 125 14.17 -2.50 1.90
C TRP A 125 14.32 -1.13 1.23
N HIS A 126 13.50 -0.14 1.60
CA HIS A 126 13.59 1.23 1.09
C HIS A 126 14.73 2.05 1.74
N SER A 127 15.23 1.65 2.91
CA SER A 127 16.18 2.46 3.67
C SER A 127 17.57 2.51 3.04
N ASP A 128 17.99 1.42 2.41
CA ASP A 128 19.34 1.26 1.88
C ASP A 128 19.34 0.33 0.66
N ARG A 129 20.10 0.74 -0.35
CA ARG A 129 20.23 0.01 -1.62
C ARG A 129 20.94 -1.33 -1.42
N ALA A 130 21.97 -1.40 -0.58
CA ALA A 130 22.70 -2.65 -0.37
C ALA A 130 21.81 -3.70 0.32
N THR A 131 20.97 -3.26 1.25
CA THR A 131 19.94 -4.11 1.87
C THR A 131 18.93 -4.63 0.85
N TYR A 132 18.43 -3.76 -0.05
CA TYR A 132 17.54 -4.18 -1.14
C TYR A 132 18.19 -5.19 -2.09
N GLU A 133 19.43 -4.94 -2.53
CA GLU A 133 20.11 -5.85 -3.47
C GLU A 133 20.39 -7.23 -2.83
N LYS A 134 20.73 -7.24 -1.53
CA LYS A 134 20.96 -8.49 -0.78
C LYS A 134 19.68 -9.33 -0.65
N GLU A 135 18.53 -8.69 -0.41
CA GLU A 135 17.31 -9.39 -0.03
C GLU A 135 16.24 -9.47 -1.11
N CYS A 136 16.29 -8.62 -2.13
CA CYS A 136 15.33 -8.59 -3.24
C CYS A 136 16.03 -8.82 -4.58
N GLY A 137 17.30 -8.43 -4.69
CA GLY A 137 18.16 -8.46 -5.88
C GLY A 137 18.45 -9.83 -6.50
N ASN A 138 17.93 -10.95 -5.97
CA ASN A 138 17.98 -12.27 -6.63
C ASN A 138 16.76 -13.15 -6.29
N TYR A 139 15.61 -12.53 -6.04
CA TYR A 139 14.43 -13.21 -5.53
C TYR A 139 13.34 -13.30 -6.61
N PRO A 140 12.72 -14.47 -6.84
CA PRO A 140 11.71 -14.67 -7.89
C PRO A 140 10.46 -13.80 -7.71
N GLY A 141 10.27 -13.27 -6.50
CA GLY A 141 9.17 -12.38 -6.15
C GLY A 141 9.28 -10.95 -6.65
N PHE A 142 10.46 -10.53 -7.15
CA PHE A 142 10.78 -9.17 -7.62
C PHE A 142 11.10 -9.09 -9.12
N LEU A 143 10.85 -10.16 -9.87
CA LEU A 143 10.96 -10.17 -11.33
C LEU A 143 9.73 -9.47 -11.95
N THR A 144 9.96 -8.49 -12.82
CA THR A 144 8.93 -7.68 -13.50
C THR A 144 8.44 -8.32 -14.80
N ILE A 145 9.28 -9.13 -15.45
CA ILE A 145 8.95 -9.91 -16.64
C ILE A 145 9.18 -11.39 -16.34
N LEU A 146 8.18 -12.24 -16.61
CA LEU A 146 8.37 -13.69 -16.57
C LEU A 146 7.97 -14.33 -17.88
N ARG A 147 8.96 -14.91 -18.55
CA ARG A 147 8.76 -15.90 -19.62
C ARG A 147 8.26 -17.20 -18.99
N ALA A 148 7.44 -17.94 -19.73
CA ALA A 148 6.82 -19.19 -19.29
C ALA A 148 7.82 -20.34 -19.03
N THR A 149 9.10 -20.14 -19.31
CA THR A 149 10.15 -21.16 -19.24
C THR A 149 11.12 -20.87 -18.10
N GLY A 150 10.90 -21.53 -16.95
CA GLY A 150 11.92 -21.76 -15.93
C GLY A 150 12.51 -20.52 -15.23
N PHE A 151 12.95 -20.72 -13.99
CA PHE A 151 13.84 -19.79 -13.31
C PHE A 151 15.24 -19.99 -13.92
N ASP A 152 15.52 -19.39 -15.07
CA ASP A 152 16.88 -19.31 -15.59
C ASP A 152 17.48 -18.01 -15.03
N GLY A 153 18.29 -18.15 -13.97
CA GLY A 153 18.85 -17.05 -13.19
C GLY A 153 19.87 -16.21 -13.97
N GLY A 154 19.46 -15.58 -15.06
CA GLY A 154 20.38 -15.00 -16.05
C GLY A 154 20.21 -13.52 -16.37
N ASN A 155 19.00 -12.94 -16.33
CA ASN A 155 18.82 -11.56 -16.81
C ASN A 155 18.53 -10.57 -15.68
N LYS A 156 19.58 -9.86 -15.24
CA LYS A 156 19.47 -8.68 -14.36
C LYS A 156 18.48 -7.62 -14.89
N ALA A 157 18.22 -7.61 -16.20
CA ALA A 157 17.29 -6.68 -16.86
C ALA A 157 15.80 -6.96 -16.55
N ASP A 158 15.44 -8.18 -16.14
CA ASP A 158 14.05 -8.53 -15.81
C ASP A 158 13.71 -8.30 -14.32
N GLN A 159 14.66 -7.76 -13.57
CA GLN A 159 14.53 -7.49 -12.15
C GLN A 159 14.10 -6.06 -11.88
N LEU A 160 13.30 -5.87 -10.83
CA LEU A 160 12.95 -4.53 -10.38
C LEU A 160 14.19 -3.83 -9.79
N ASP A 161 14.66 -2.79 -10.48
CA ASP A 161 15.70 -1.91 -9.97
C ASP A 161 15.28 -1.21 -8.68
N TYR A 162 16.26 -0.83 -7.86
CA TYR A 162 16.01 -0.14 -6.60
C TYR A 162 15.19 1.15 -6.76
N GLU A 163 15.46 1.93 -7.81
CA GLU A 163 14.71 3.16 -8.09
C GLU A 163 13.24 2.91 -8.42
N ASN A 164 12.99 1.90 -9.25
CA ASN A 164 11.65 1.45 -9.58
C ASN A 164 10.93 0.91 -8.33
N PHE A 165 11.65 0.22 -7.44
CA PHE A 165 11.11 -0.18 -6.14
C PHE A 165 10.70 1.03 -5.30
N ARG A 166 11.51 2.09 -5.20
CA ARG A 166 11.12 3.32 -4.49
C ARG A 166 9.86 3.96 -5.07
N HIS A 167 9.69 3.91 -6.39
CA HIS A 167 8.47 4.38 -7.06
C HIS A 167 7.25 3.53 -6.68
N VAL A 168 7.42 2.21 -6.58
CA VAL A 168 6.37 1.31 -6.11
C VAL A 168 6.01 1.55 -4.65
N VAL A 169 6.99 1.76 -3.77
CA VAL A 169 6.74 2.09 -2.35
C VAL A 169 5.99 3.42 -2.24
N HIS A 170 6.38 4.44 -3.01
CA HIS A 170 5.64 5.70 -3.07
C HIS A 170 4.19 5.50 -3.49
N LYS A 171 3.96 4.70 -4.55
CA LYS A 171 2.62 4.34 -5.02
C LYS A 171 1.81 3.67 -3.91
N TRP A 172 2.39 2.76 -3.12
CA TRP A 172 1.71 2.12 -1.98
C TRP A 172 1.35 3.12 -0.88
N HIS A 173 2.26 4.02 -0.51
CA HIS A 173 1.99 5.10 0.44
C HIS A 173 0.86 6.02 -0.06
N TYR A 174 0.86 6.37 -1.35
CA TYR A 174 -0.20 7.17 -1.97
C TYR A 174 -1.56 6.46 -1.95
N LYS A 175 -1.60 5.16 -2.31
CA LYS A 175 -2.83 4.35 -2.27
C LYS A 175 -3.40 4.24 -0.86
N LEU A 176 -2.54 4.00 0.14
CA LEU A 176 -2.89 3.96 1.55
C LEU A 176 -3.44 5.31 2.04
N THR A 177 -2.83 6.43 1.59
CA THR A 177 -3.34 7.79 1.88
C THR A 177 -4.73 8.00 1.29
N LYS A 178 -4.89 7.68 0.00
CA LYS A 178 -6.17 7.84 -0.71
C LYS A 178 -7.28 7.02 -0.05
N ALA A 179 -7.00 5.77 0.31
CA ALA A 179 -7.93 4.90 1.02
C ALA A 179 -8.29 5.46 2.41
N SER A 180 -7.28 5.96 3.14
CA SER A 180 -7.50 6.55 4.47
C SER A 180 -8.38 7.79 4.40
N VAL A 181 -8.10 8.70 3.46
CA VAL A 181 -8.91 9.90 3.23
C VAL A 181 -10.35 9.53 2.88
N HIS A 182 -10.55 8.54 2.00
CA HIS A 182 -11.88 8.06 1.66
C HIS A 182 -12.65 7.58 2.90
N CYS A 183 -12.07 6.72 3.73
CA CYS A 183 -12.70 6.22 4.95
C CYS A 183 -13.00 7.32 5.98
N LEU A 184 -12.17 8.37 6.05
CA LEU A 184 -12.41 9.52 6.92
C LEU A 184 -13.54 10.42 6.39
N GLU A 185 -13.72 10.51 5.07
CA GLU A 185 -14.73 11.36 4.42
C GLU A 185 -16.10 10.68 4.24
N THR A 186 -16.24 9.38 4.52
CA THR A 186 -17.50 8.66 4.28
C THR A 186 -18.65 9.10 5.19
N GLY A 187 -18.38 9.73 6.34
CA GLY A 187 -19.39 10.04 7.38
C GLY A 187 -19.85 8.83 8.21
N GLU A 188 -19.65 7.62 7.68
CA GLU A 188 -19.92 6.34 8.34
C GLU A 188 -19.03 6.14 9.58
N TYR A 189 -19.68 5.93 10.73
CA TYR A 189 -19.00 5.77 12.01
C TYR A 189 -17.96 4.65 11.98
N THR A 190 -18.32 3.47 11.50
CA THR A 190 -17.46 2.29 11.48
C THR A 190 -16.22 2.53 10.62
N HIS A 191 -16.37 3.16 9.46
CA HIS A 191 -15.24 3.45 8.57
C HIS A 191 -14.26 4.42 9.22
N ILE A 192 -14.78 5.52 9.78
CA ILE A 192 -13.95 6.55 10.45
C ILE A 192 -13.24 5.94 11.66
N ARG A 193 -13.95 5.21 12.51
CA ARG A 193 -13.36 4.57 13.69
C ARG A 193 -12.27 3.56 13.31
N ASN A 194 -12.58 2.63 12.40
CA ASN A 194 -11.66 1.58 12.04
C ASN A 194 -10.41 2.12 11.34
N ILE A 195 -10.56 3.11 10.46
CA ILE A 195 -9.39 3.70 9.79
C ILE A 195 -8.51 4.46 10.78
N LEU A 196 -9.08 5.22 11.71
CA LEU A 196 -8.30 5.90 12.77
C LEU A 196 -7.52 4.87 13.59
N ILE A 197 -8.15 3.76 13.96
CA ILE A 197 -7.48 2.66 14.67
C ILE A 197 -6.33 2.07 13.84
N VAL A 198 -6.56 1.76 12.56
CA VAL A 198 -5.49 1.25 11.67
C VAL A 198 -4.35 2.25 11.57
N LEU A 199 -4.66 3.54 11.36
CA LEU A 199 -3.68 4.62 11.29
C LEU A 199 -2.82 4.63 12.56
N THR A 200 -3.41 4.59 13.76
CA THR A 200 -2.63 4.56 15.02
C THR A 200 -1.62 3.41 15.08
N LYS A 201 -1.93 2.25 14.48
CA LYS A 201 -1.02 1.08 14.49
C LYS A 201 0.12 1.20 13.51
N ILE A 202 -0.11 1.82 12.35
CA ILE A 202 0.91 1.93 11.28
C ILE A 202 1.78 3.19 11.40
N LEU A 203 1.44 4.11 12.31
CA LEU A 203 2.20 5.32 12.61
C LEU A 203 3.72 5.13 12.72
N PRO A 204 4.27 4.04 13.30
CA PRO A 204 5.71 3.86 13.42
C PRO A 204 6.45 3.82 12.09
N TRP A 205 5.79 3.43 10.99
CA TRP A 205 6.39 3.29 9.65
C TRP A 205 5.75 4.19 8.60
N TYR A 206 4.49 4.59 8.77
CA TYR A 206 3.73 5.45 7.85
C TYR A 206 3.19 6.71 8.57
N PRO A 207 3.12 7.89 7.93
CA PRO A 207 3.55 8.25 6.57
C PRO A 207 5.07 8.49 6.44
N LYS A 208 5.63 8.08 5.29
CA LYS A 208 6.90 8.48 4.63
C LYS A 208 7.06 9.95 4.27
N VAL A 209 6.08 10.38 3.48
CA VAL A 209 6.18 11.51 2.56
C VAL A 209 5.44 12.68 3.16
N LEU A 210 6.09 13.84 3.21
CA LEU A 210 5.52 15.03 3.84
C LEU A 210 4.16 15.43 3.26
N ASN A 211 4.03 15.43 1.93
CA ASN A 211 2.79 15.79 1.23
C ASN A 211 1.61 14.88 1.62
N LEU A 212 1.88 13.57 1.77
CA LEU A 212 0.88 12.58 2.19
C LEU A 212 0.52 12.75 3.68
N GLY A 213 1.52 13.05 4.52
CA GLY A 213 1.32 13.37 5.93
C GLY A 213 0.43 14.60 6.12
N GLN A 214 0.69 15.69 5.40
CA GLN A 214 -0.11 16.91 5.44
C GLN A 214 -1.54 16.71 4.91
N ALA A 215 -1.73 15.85 3.91
CA ALA A 215 -3.06 15.49 3.43
C ALA A 215 -3.86 14.78 4.53
N LEU A 216 -3.23 13.83 5.23
CA LEU A 216 -3.86 13.11 6.33
C LEU A 216 -4.12 14.02 7.54
N GLU A 217 -3.15 14.83 7.94
CA GLU A 217 -3.24 15.82 9.02
C GLU A 217 -4.45 16.72 8.85
N ARG A 218 -4.61 17.34 7.66
CA ARG A 218 -5.76 18.20 7.36
C ARG A 218 -7.11 17.49 7.50
N ARG A 219 -7.18 16.20 7.15
CA ARG A 219 -8.43 15.42 7.25
C ARG A 219 -8.71 14.97 8.68
N VAL A 220 -7.70 14.54 9.42
CA VAL A 220 -7.84 14.18 10.83
C VAL A 220 -8.24 15.42 11.64
N HIS A 221 -7.61 16.57 11.41
CA HIS A 221 -7.97 17.83 12.05
C HIS A 221 -9.43 18.23 11.78
N LYS A 222 -9.92 18.03 10.54
CA LYS A 222 -11.33 18.26 10.19
C LYS A 222 -12.27 17.36 11.01
N ILE A 223 -11.93 16.08 11.16
CA ILE A 223 -12.70 15.14 12.00
C ILE A 223 -12.69 15.58 13.47
N CYS A 224 -11.55 16.05 13.99
CA CYS A 224 -11.46 16.57 15.35
C CYS A 224 -12.42 17.75 15.58
N GLN A 225 -12.62 18.63 14.60
CA GLN A 225 -13.57 19.74 14.72
C GLN A 225 -15.02 19.29 14.58
N GLU A 226 -15.33 18.46 13.58
CA GLU A 226 -16.71 18.09 13.23
C GLU A 226 -17.33 17.09 14.21
N GLU A 227 -16.53 16.20 14.79
CA GLU A 227 -17.01 15.13 15.67
C GLU A 227 -16.88 15.46 17.17
N LYS A 228 -16.26 16.59 17.54
CA LYS A 228 -16.01 16.98 18.94
C LYS A 228 -17.25 16.90 19.83
N GLU A 229 -18.37 17.40 19.35
CA GLU A 229 -19.63 17.46 20.10
C GLU A 229 -20.59 16.31 19.76
N LYS A 230 -20.35 15.62 18.63
CA LYS A 230 -21.24 14.56 18.13
C LYS A 230 -20.84 13.17 18.62
N ARG A 231 -19.54 12.85 18.53
CA ARG A 231 -18.97 11.52 18.74
C ARG A 231 -17.62 11.65 19.45
N PRO A 232 -17.63 11.83 20.79
CA PRO A 232 -16.41 12.14 21.56
C PRO A 232 -15.36 11.02 21.52
N ASP A 233 -15.79 9.79 21.24
CA ASP A 233 -14.93 8.62 21.04
C ASP A 233 -14.09 8.71 19.75
N LEU A 234 -14.69 9.17 18.64
CA LEU A 234 -13.97 9.42 17.39
C LEU A 234 -13.02 10.60 17.54
N TYR A 235 -13.46 11.65 18.24
CA TYR A 235 -12.61 12.78 18.58
C TYR A 235 -11.36 12.33 19.33
N ALA A 236 -11.49 11.51 20.37
CA ALA A 236 -10.34 11.02 21.13
C ALA A 236 -9.33 10.24 20.25
N LEU A 237 -9.82 9.39 19.34
CA LEU A 237 -8.98 8.66 18.39
C LEU A 237 -8.29 9.58 17.38
N ALA A 238 -9.04 10.52 16.82
CA ALA A 238 -8.53 11.49 15.84
C ALA A 238 -7.47 12.41 16.45
N MET A 239 -7.72 12.91 17.67
CA MET A 239 -6.74 13.69 18.44
C MET A 239 -5.46 12.89 18.69
N GLY A 240 -5.59 11.61 19.03
CA GLY A 240 -4.45 10.71 19.13
C GLY A 240 -3.61 10.73 17.85
N VAL A 241 -4.22 10.46 16.69
CA VAL A 241 -3.53 10.46 15.39
C VAL A 241 -2.96 11.83 15.03
N GLU A 242 -3.69 12.92 15.28
CA GLU A 242 -3.28 14.30 14.99
C GLU A 242 -1.98 14.66 15.71
N VAL A 243 -1.88 14.37 17.01
CA VAL A 243 -0.70 14.70 17.81
C VAL A 243 0.56 13.96 17.33
N TYR A 244 0.42 12.76 16.75
CA TYR A 244 1.56 12.06 16.13
C TYR A 244 2.00 12.69 14.80
N LEU A 245 1.09 13.34 14.07
CA LEU A 245 1.37 14.00 12.79
C LEU A 245 1.94 15.42 12.98
N LEU A 246 1.72 16.05 14.14
CA LEU A 246 2.21 17.40 14.48
C LEU A 246 3.73 17.44 14.78
N PRO A 247 4.40 18.59 14.56
CA PRO A 247 5.80 18.82 14.94
C PRO A 247 5.99 18.91 16.47
N SER A 248 7.18 18.53 16.96
CA SER A 248 7.59 18.49 18.40
C SER A 248 7.33 19.77 19.21
N GLY A 249 7.08 20.91 18.56
CA GLY A 249 6.92 22.22 19.20
C GLY A 249 5.48 22.65 19.52
N ASP A 250 4.45 21.99 18.97
CA ASP A 250 3.04 22.42 19.12
C ASP A 250 2.26 21.64 20.20
N TYR A 251 2.94 20.72 20.90
CA TYR A 251 2.34 19.86 21.93
C TYR A 251 1.74 20.64 23.10
N GLY A 252 2.30 21.81 23.42
CA GLY A 252 1.92 22.62 24.58
C GLY A 252 0.54 23.30 24.48
N ARG A 253 -0.09 23.35 23.30
CA ARG A 253 -1.38 24.03 23.10
C ARG A 253 -2.60 23.10 23.20
N LEU A 254 -2.38 21.78 23.26
CA LEU A 254 -3.44 20.75 23.24
C LEU A 254 -3.63 20.02 24.58
N CYS A 255 -2.65 20.10 25.49
CA CYS A 255 -2.66 19.36 26.77
C CYS A 255 -3.63 19.92 27.83
N ASP A 256 -4.26 21.08 27.60
CA ASP A 256 -5.23 21.65 28.54
C ASP A 256 -6.63 21.02 28.46
N HIS A 257 -6.89 20.08 27.53
CA HIS A 257 -8.25 19.58 27.26
C HIS A 257 -8.45 18.06 27.31
N VAL A 258 -7.47 17.26 27.70
CA VAL A 258 -7.62 15.78 27.72
C VAL A 258 -7.14 15.17 29.03
N SER A 259 -8.08 14.97 29.95
CA SER A 259 -7.93 14.07 31.10
C SER A 259 -8.17 12.62 30.67
N THR A 260 -7.26 12.03 29.89
CA THR A 260 -7.28 10.58 29.61
C THR A 260 -5.87 10.01 29.59
N GLY A 261 -5.43 9.54 30.75
CA GLY A 261 -4.09 9.00 31.02
C GLY A 261 -3.79 7.62 30.44
N CYS A 262 -3.94 7.40 29.13
CA CYS A 262 -3.51 6.14 28.49
C CYS A 262 -2.56 6.27 27.29
N TYR A 263 -2.19 7.48 26.86
CA TYR A 263 -1.30 7.65 25.70
C TYR A 263 -0.21 8.71 25.87
N SER A 264 0.04 9.30 27.04
CA SER A 264 1.04 10.39 27.15
C SER A 264 2.51 9.93 27.23
N GLY A 265 2.79 8.64 27.40
CA GLY A 265 4.14 8.16 27.74
C GLY A 265 5.13 7.97 26.58
N GLN A 266 4.68 8.02 25.30
CA GLN A 266 5.51 7.59 24.16
C GLN A 266 5.33 8.42 22.87
N LEU A 267 4.66 9.57 22.89
CA LEU A 267 4.49 10.37 21.67
C LEU A 267 5.77 11.13 21.32
N LYS A 268 6.54 10.59 20.36
CA LYS A 268 7.55 11.34 19.61
C LYS A 268 6.87 11.91 18.36
N SER A 269 7.04 13.21 18.12
CA SER A 269 6.64 13.84 16.84
C SER A 269 7.29 13.11 15.66
N ARG A 270 6.50 12.89 14.61
CA ARG A 270 7.00 12.19 13.42
C ARG A 270 7.26 13.09 12.21
N LYS A 271 6.85 14.36 12.26
CA LYS A 271 7.10 15.33 11.17
C LYS A 271 8.60 15.48 10.87
N SER A 272 9.47 15.31 11.88
CA SER A 272 10.94 15.31 11.71
C SER A 272 11.51 14.10 10.97
N TYR A 273 10.77 12.99 10.86
CA TYR A 273 11.18 11.76 10.16
C TYR A 273 10.48 11.58 8.80
N MET A 274 9.65 12.55 8.40
CA MET A 274 9.06 12.60 7.06
C MET A 274 10.01 13.30 6.11
N ILE A 275 10.09 12.81 4.88
CA ILE A 275 10.96 13.37 3.84
C ILE A 275 10.13 14.03 2.72
N PRO A 276 10.65 15.08 2.07
CA PRO A 276 10.05 15.63 0.86
C PRO A 276 9.88 14.56 -0.22
N GLU A 277 8.85 14.69 -1.06
CA GLU A 277 8.58 13.74 -2.15
C GLU A 277 9.75 13.62 -3.14
N ASN A 278 10.46 14.72 -3.37
CA ASN A 278 11.66 14.75 -4.22
C ASN A 278 12.88 14.05 -3.61
N GLU A 279 12.90 13.78 -2.30
CA GLU A 279 13.98 13.01 -1.64
C GLU A 279 13.59 11.54 -1.46
N PHE A 280 12.28 11.25 -1.53
CA PHE A 280 11.76 9.89 -1.62
C PHE A 280 12.23 9.20 -2.92
N HIS A 281 12.41 9.97 -4.00
CA HIS A 281 12.94 9.54 -5.29
C HIS A 281 14.26 10.26 -5.60
N HIS A 282 15.39 9.57 -5.85
CA HIS A 282 16.51 10.25 -6.51
C HIS A 282 16.16 10.41 -7.99
N LYS A 283 16.07 11.66 -8.47
CA LYS A 283 16.08 11.95 -9.91
C LYS A 283 17.52 11.84 -10.38
N ASP A 284 17.84 10.85 -11.21
CA ASP A 284 19.02 10.97 -12.05
C ASP A 284 18.87 12.25 -12.90
N PRO A 285 19.91 13.11 -12.99
CA PRO A 285 19.88 14.19 -13.96
C PRO A 285 19.74 13.59 -15.37
N PRO A 286 18.95 14.20 -16.26
CA PRO A 286 18.82 13.70 -17.62
C PRO A 286 20.21 13.62 -18.27
N PRO A 287 20.51 12.58 -19.06
CA PRO A 287 21.81 12.46 -19.69
C PRO A 287 22.04 13.69 -20.57
N ARG A 288 23.02 14.52 -20.20
CA ARG A 288 23.51 15.59 -21.07
C ARG A 288 24.07 14.92 -22.32
N ASN A 289 23.38 15.13 -23.45
CA ASN A 289 23.91 14.83 -24.77
C ASN A 289 25.28 15.52 -24.91
N ALA A 290 26.34 14.73 -24.89
CA ALA A 290 27.67 15.19 -25.27
C ALA A 290 27.68 15.35 -26.80
N VAL A 291 27.48 16.59 -27.25
CA VAL A 291 27.76 16.95 -28.64
C VAL A 291 29.27 17.10 -28.75
N ALA A 292 29.91 16.12 -29.37
CA ALA A 292 31.30 16.23 -29.80
C ALA A 292 31.39 17.25 -30.94
N SER A 293 32.04 18.39 -30.71
CA SER A 293 32.51 19.28 -31.78
C SER A 293 34.01 19.08 -31.95
N VAL A 294 34.36 18.64 -33.16
CA VAL A 294 35.72 18.38 -33.65
C VAL A 294 36.50 19.69 -33.72
N GLN A 295 37.70 19.70 -33.17
CA GLN A 295 38.64 20.83 -33.17
C GLN A 295 39.82 20.48 -34.10
N ASN A 296 40.02 21.28 -35.15
CA ASN A 296 41.29 21.40 -35.88
C ASN A 296 41.82 22.82 -35.65
N GLY A 297 43.06 22.95 -35.14
CA GLY A 297 43.78 24.23 -35.03
C GLY A 297 44.50 24.59 -36.35
N PRO A 298 45.53 25.49 -36.37
CA PRO A 298 46.14 26.20 -35.23
C PRO A 298 46.48 27.70 -35.50
N GLY A 299 46.97 28.42 -34.48
CA GLY A 299 48.02 29.44 -34.67
C GLY A 299 47.78 30.85 -34.10
N GLY A 300 48.34 31.10 -32.90
CA GLY A 300 49.29 32.21 -32.63
C GLY A 300 48.80 33.66 -32.49
N GLY A 301 49.07 34.26 -31.32
CA GLY A 301 49.28 35.71 -31.19
C GLY A 301 48.51 36.39 -30.03
N PRO A 302 49.18 37.06 -29.07
CA PRO A 302 48.56 37.50 -27.82
C PRO A 302 48.16 38.99 -27.78
N SER A 303 47.34 39.29 -26.76
CA SER A 303 47.29 40.53 -25.96
C SER A 303 46.71 41.83 -26.56
N SER A 304 45.60 42.28 -25.94
CA SER A 304 45.38 43.64 -25.38
C SER A 304 43.93 43.69 -24.85
N SER A 305 43.69 43.76 -23.53
CA SER A 305 43.42 45.00 -22.78
C SER A 305 42.33 45.87 -23.45
N SER A 306 41.26 46.36 -22.82
CA SER A 306 40.94 46.61 -21.42
C SER A 306 39.78 47.62 -21.41
N ILE A 307 38.99 47.65 -20.31
CA ILE A 307 38.20 48.81 -19.81
C ILE A 307 36.94 49.16 -20.65
N GLY A 308 35.78 49.48 -20.10
CA GLY A 308 35.32 49.73 -18.73
C GLY A 308 33.78 49.80 -18.74
N SER A 309 33.11 49.52 -17.61
CA SER A 309 32.44 50.51 -16.74
C SER A 309 31.38 51.37 -17.45
N ALA A 310 30.16 51.58 -16.97
CA ALA A 310 29.48 51.26 -15.72
C ALA A 310 27.97 51.57 -15.89
N SER A 311 27.17 50.96 -15.01
CA SER A 311 25.96 51.44 -14.29
C SER A 311 25.16 52.63 -14.87
N LYS A 312 23.83 52.61 -15.01
CA LYS A 312 22.74 52.66 -13.99
C LYS A 312 21.41 52.79 -14.77
N SER A 313 20.35 52.02 -14.49
CA SER A 313 19.23 52.23 -13.53
C SER A 313 18.24 53.36 -13.86
N ASP A 314 16.95 53.01 -13.68
CA ASP A 314 15.75 53.85 -13.47
C ASP A 314 15.11 54.46 -14.73
N GLU A 315 13.79 54.57 -14.93
CA GLU A 315 12.56 54.21 -14.19
C GLU A 315 11.37 54.28 -15.19
N SER A 316 10.25 53.64 -14.84
CA SER A 316 8.83 53.89 -15.18
C SER A 316 8.41 54.74 -16.41
N SER A 317 7.43 54.25 -17.19
CA SER A 317 6.04 54.78 -17.18
C SER A 317 5.13 54.12 -18.24
N THR A 318 3.86 54.04 -17.89
CA THR A 318 2.65 53.55 -18.57
C THR A 318 2.29 54.25 -19.89
N GLU A 319 1.68 53.53 -20.85
CA GLU A 319 0.29 53.69 -21.32
C GLU A 319 0.01 52.93 -22.63
N GLU A 320 -1.26 52.54 -22.81
CA GLU A 320 -1.83 51.78 -23.92
C GLU A 320 -2.04 52.60 -25.20
N THR A 321 -2.01 51.96 -26.38
CA THR A 321 -3.16 51.93 -27.34
C THR A 321 -2.85 51.17 -28.64
N ASP A 322 -3.68 50.13 -28.87
CA ASP A 322 -4.43 49.67 -30.05
C ASP A 322 -3.92 49.75 -31.53
N LYS A 323 -4.23 48.64 -32.24
CA LYS A 323 -4.42 48.39 -33.71
C LYS A 323 -3.20 48.42 -34.66
N SER A 324 -2.89 47.35 -35.42
CA SER A 324 -3.76 46.76 -36.46
C SER A 324 -3.04 45.67 -37.31
N ARG A 325 -3.87 44.82 -37.95
CA ARG A 325 -3.69 44.05 -39.20
C ARG A 325 -3.14 42.61 -39.22
N GLU A 326 -4.10 41.68 -39.21
CA GLU A 326 -4.43 40.69 -40.26
C GLU A 326 -3.30 40.05 -41.11
N ARG A 327 -3.25 38.70 -41.07
CA ARG A 327 -3.55 37.87 -42.26
C ARG A 327 -4.05 36.46 -41.89
N SER A 328 -5.29 36.20 -42.35
CA SER A 328 -6.00 34.94 -42.69
C SER A 328 -5.15 33.86 -43.37
N GLN A 329 -5.49 32.57 -43.54
CA GLN A 329 -6.56 31.59 -43.21
C GLN A 329 -5.95 30.23 -43.66
N CYS A 330 -6.08 29.09 -42.97
CA CYS A 330 -7.24 28.18 -42.82
C CYS A 330 -7.49 27.19 -44.00
N GLY A 331 -7.84 25.96 -43.64
CA GLY A 331 -8.44 24.88 -44.45
C GLY A 331 -8.44 23.58 -43.61
N VAL A 332 -9.42 23.25 -42.74
CA VAL A 332 -10.87 22.96 -42.91
C VAL A 332 -11.06 21.83 -43.94
N LYS A 333 -11.70 20.69 -43.63
CA LYS A 333 -13.14 20.61 -43.38
C LYS A 333 -13.59 19.38 -42.59
N ALA A 334 -14.36 19.66 -41.54
CA ALA A 334 -15.45 18.86 -41.01
C ALA A 334 -16.72 19.01 -41.89
N VAL A 335 -17.85 18.48 -41.38
CA VAL A 335 -19.29 18.84 -41.59
C VAL A 335 -20.07 17.62 -42.11
N ASN A 336 -21.22 17.19 -41.58
CA ASN A 336 -22.20 17.54 -40.52
C ASN A 336 -23.29 16.43 -40.60
N LYS A 337 -24.38 16.29 -39.82
CA LYS A 337 -24.91 16.69 -38.51
C LYS A 337 -26.41 16.30 -38.54
N ALA A 338 -26.91 15.67 -37.45
CA ALA A 338 -28.30 15.64 -36.93
C ALA A 338 -29.45 15.12 -37.85
N SER A 339 -30.62 14.64 -37.40
CA SER A 339 -31.36 14.71 -36.11
C SER A 339 -32.47 13.63 -36.06
N SER A 340 -32.95 13.37 -34.84
CA SER A 340 -34.08 12.54 -34.36
C SER A 340 -35.37 12.41 -35.17
N THR A 341 -36.02 11.23 -35.11
CA THR A 341 -37.46 11.00 -34.77
C THR A 341 -37.83 9.49 -34.86
N THR A 342 -38.65 8.98 -33.94
CA THR A 342 -39.37 7.67 -34.02
C THR A 342 -40.85 7.92 -34.31
N PRO A 343 -41.60 7.09 -35.07
CA PRO A 343 -42.26 5.89 -34.46
C PRO A 343 -42.60 4.69 -35.40
N LYS A 344 -42.85 3.53 -34.74
CA LYS A 344 -43.74 2.38 -35.07
C LYS A 344 -43.83 1.79 -36.50
N GLY A 345 -43.75 0.45 -36.58
CA GLY A 345 -44.59 -0.33 -37.51
C GLY A 345 -44.03 -1.66 -38.03
N ASN A 346 -44.40 -2.75 -37.34
CA ASN A 346 -44.77 -4.11 -37.80
C ASN A 346 -44.01 -4.92 -38.88
N SER A 347 -43.91 -6.22 -38.52
CA SER A 347 -44.02 -7.44 -39.35
C SER A 347 -42.80 -7.79 -40.22
N SER A 348 -42.35 -9.04 -40.32
CA SER A 348 -42.88 -10.33 -39.85
C SER A 348 -41.90 -11.44 -40.22
N ASN A 349 -42.00 -12.55 -39.48
CA ASN A 349 -41.64 -13.93 -39.84
C ASN A 349 -40.17 -14.28 -40.13
N GLY A 350 -39.63 -15.36 -39.57
CA GLY A 350 -40.25 -16.36 -38.72
C GLY A 350 -39.46 -17.66 -38.71
N ASN A 351 -39.72 -18.43 -37.65
CA ASN A 351 -39.59 -19.88 -37.53
C ASN A 351 -38.18 -20.48 -37.53
N SER A 352 -37.80 -21.39 -36.64
CA SER A 352 -38.56 -22.37 -35.85
C SER A 352 -37.77 -22.66 -34.55
N GLY A 353 -38.34 -22.94 -33.38
CA GLY A 353 -39.67 -23.41 -33.05
C GLY A 353 -39.62 -24.86 -32.53
N SER A 354 -40.00 -25.01 -31.26
CA SER A 354 -40.66 -26.17 -30.62
C SER A 354 -39.82 -26.90 -29.56
N ASN A 355 -40.11 -26.73 -28.26
CA ASN A 355 -41.24 -27.25 -27.44
C ASN A 355 -40.94 -28.67 -26.91
N SER A 356 -41.26 -29.07 -25.68
CA SER A 356 -42.20 -28.53 -24.68
C SER A 356 -42.12 -29.30 -23.35
N ASN A 357 -42.47 -28.60 -22.25
CA ASN A 357 -43.35 -29.02 -21.12
C ASN A 357 -42.95 -30.20 -20.18
N LYS A 358 -43.26 -30.25 -18.88
CA LYS A 358 -43.95 -29.39 -17.89
C LYS A 358 -43.92 -30.11 -16.50
N ALA A 359 -44.08 -29.34 -15.42
CA ALA A 359 -44.57 -29.65 -14.05
C ALA A 359 -43.64 -30.38 -13.05
N VAL A 360 -43.22 -29.76 -11.93
CA VAL A 360 -43.90 -29.35 -10.65
C VAL A 360 -43.76 -30.43 -9.55
N LYS A 361 -43.00 -30.14 -8.48
CA LYS A 361 -43.46 -30.12 -7.06
C LYS A 361 -42.30 -29.88 -6.07
N GLU A 362 -42.57 -28.97 -5.12
CA GLU A 362 -41.87 -28.76 -3.85
C GLU A 362 -41.93 -29.99 -2.94
N ASN A 363 -40.99 -30.09 -1.99
CA ASN A 363 -41.31 -30.54 -0.63
C ASN A 363 -40.31 -29.99 0.40
N ASP A 364 -40.89 -29.49 1.48
CA ASP A 364 -40.26 -28.96 2.70
C ASP A 364 -40.93 -29.66 3.91
N LYS A 365 -40.28 -29.63 5.09
CA LYS A 365 -40.56 -30.32 6.38
C LYS A 365 -40.12 -31.80 6.46
N GLU A 366 -39.52 -32.30 7.55
CA GLU A 366 -39.74 -31.99 8.97
C GLU A 366 -38.56 -32.44 9.88
N LYS A 367 -38.30 -31.67 10.94
CA LYS A 367 -37.48 -32.04 12.11
C LYS A 367 -38.39 -32.70 13.17
N GLY A 368 -37.90 -33.71 13.89
CA GLY A 368 -38.18 -33.83 15.33
C GLY A 368 -38.32 -35.22 15.95
N LYS A 369 -37.52 -35.43 17.00
CA LYS A 369 -37.67 -36.39 18.13
C LYS A 369 -37.34 -37.86 17.81
N GLU A 370 -36.59 -38.62 18.60
CA GLU A 370 -36.55 -38.66 20.06
C GLU A 370 -35.24 -39.28 20.59
N LYS A 371 -34.79 -38.77 21.75
CA LYS A 371 -33.75 -39.35 22.60
C LYS A 371 -34.29 -40.59 23.32
N GLU A 372 -33.36 -41.36 23.90
CA GLU A 372 -33.51 -42.48 24.86
C GLU A 372 -33.62 -43.91 24.30
N LYS A 373 -32.47 -44.59 24.21
CA LYS A 373 -32.25 -45.86 24.93
C LYS A 373 -30.80 -46.31 24.83
N GLU A 374 -29.96 -45.71 25.67
CA GLU A 374 -28.70 -46.30 26.08
C GLU A 374 -28.85 -46.68 27.56
N LYS A 375 -29.49 -47.84 27.82
CA LYS A 375 -29.41 -48.63 29.06
C LYS A 375 -30.36 -49.83 29.00
N LYS A 376 -29.81 -51.01 28.72
CA LYS A 376 -29.99 -52.25 29.50
C LYS A 376 -29.45 -53.42 28.69
N GLU A 377 -28.15 -53.62 28.78
CA GLU A 377 -27.60 -54.96 28.90
C GLU A 377 -27.53 -55.25 30.41
N LYS A 378 -27.87 -56.48 30.81
CA LYS A 378 -28.17 -56.97 32.17
C LYS A 378 -29.58 -56.63 32.68
N THR A 379 -30.54 -57.50 32.39
CA THR A 379 -30.97 -58.61 33.27
C THR A 379 -32.23 -59.21 32.66
#